data_AF-A0AAN8M4T0-F1
#
_entry.id   AF-A0AAN8M4T0-F1
#
_cell.length_a   1.000
_cell.length_b   1.000
_cell.length_c   1.000
_cell.angle_alpha   90.00
_cell.angle_beta   90.00
_cell.angle_gamma   90.00
#
_symmetry.space_group_name_H-M   'P 1'
#
loop_
_entity.id
_entity.type
_entity.pdbx_description
1 polymer ?
#
loop_
_entity_poly.entity_id
_entity_poly.type
_entity_poly.pdbx_seq_one_letter_code
_entity_poly.pdbx_strand_id
1 'polypeptide(L)'
;MGIRPYRCELCDKAFTQRCSLESHLRKIHGVCQQYAYRQRRSKIFVCEDCGYTSNRPDEYFLHMRQCHPGSQALRRYYRRRATESANNMPAEHKPSPFFMYTMAGYYMS
;
A
#
# COMPACT_ATOMS: atom_id res chain seq x y z
N MET A 1 -17.69 -15.44 -3.46
CA MET A 1 -18.33 -14.11 -3.51
C MET A 1 -17.23 -13.06 -3.64
N GLY A 2 -17.32 -12.16 -4.62
CA GLY A 2 -16.26 -11.17 -4.88
C GLY A 2 -16.16 -10.09 -3.79
N ILE A 3 -14.96 -9.57 -3.55
CA ILE A 3 -14.72 -8.46 -2.62
C ILE A 3 -15.40 -7.20 -3.17
N ARG A 4 -16.13 -6.48 -2.31
CA ARG A 4 -16.87 -5.25 -2.65
C ARG A 4 -16.28 -4.06 -1.87
N PRO A 5 -15.12 -3.53 -2.27
CA PRO A 5 -14.38 -2.57 -1.45
C PRO A 5 -15.02 -1.18 -1.39
N TYR A 6 -15.97 -0.88 -2.28
CA TYR A 6 -16.65 0.41 -2.34
C TYR A 6 -17.97 0.33 -1.57
N ARG A 7 -17.94 0.58 -0.26
CA ARG A 7 -19.14 0.62 0.59
C ARG A 7 -19.81 1.99 0.52
N CYS A 8 -21.13 2.02 0.54
CA CYS A 8 -21.88 3.25 0.77
C CYS A 8 -21.84 3.58 2.26
N GLU A 9 -21.65 4.85 2.60
CA GLU A 9 -21.64 5.32 3.99
C GLU A 9 -23.06 5.68 4.47
N LEU A 10 -24.04 5.67 3.56
CA LEU A 10 -25.44 6.04 3.81
C LEU A 10 -26.38 4.82 3.85
N CYS A 11 -25.90 3.63 3.47
CA CYS A 11 -26.63 2.36 3.57
C CYS A 11 -25.70 1.15 3.46
N ASP A 12 -26.21 -0.06 3.70
CA ASP A 12 -25.40 -1.29 3.72
C ASP A 12 -25.00 -1.83 2.32
N LYS A 13 -25.22 -1.06 1.24
CA LYS A 13 -24.83 -1.48 -0.10
C LYS A 13 -23.33 -1.31 -0.32
N ALA A 14 -22.70 -2.36 -0.85
CA ALA A 14 -21.31 -2.34 -1.27
C ALA A 14 -21.18 -2.60 -2.78
N PHE A 15 -20.08 -2.22 -3.41
CA PHE A 15 -19.88 -2.39 -4.84
C PHE A 15 -18.45 -2.87 -5.14
N THR A 16 -18.31 -3.62 -6.24
CA THR A 16 -16.99 -4.07 -6.74
C THR A 16 -16.25 -2.94 -7.45
N GLN A 17 -16.97 -1.91 -7.93
CA GLN A 17 -16.41 -0.79 -8.69
C GLN A 17 -16.84 0.56 -8.12
N ARG A 18 -15.96 1.57 -8.24
CA ARG A 18 -16.22 2.94 -7.77
C ARG A 18 -17.36 3.61 -8.53
N CYS A 19 -17.37 3.51 -9.86
CA CYS A 19 -18.40 4.14 -10.69
C CYS A 19 -19.81 3.63 -10.35
N SER A 20 -19.92 2.36 -9.93
CA SER A 20 -21.18 1.79 -9.43
C SER A 20 -21.62 2.44 -8.12
N LEU A 21 -20.70 2.65 -7.17
CA LEU A 21 -20.98 3.41 -5.93
C LEU A 21 -21.36 4.86 -6.22
N GLU A 22 -20.62 5.56 -7.09
CA GLU A 22 -20.91 6.95 -7.49
C GLU A 22 -22.30 7.07 -8.13
N SER A 23 -22.67 6.13 -9.00
CA SER A 23 -24.01 6.04 -9.60
C SER A 23 -25.10 5.77 -8.56
N HIS A 24 -24.83 4.86 -7.62
CA HIS A 24 -25.74 4.55 -6.52
C HIS A 24 -25.99 5.77 -5.62
N LEU A 25 -24.93 6.47 -5.21
CA LEU A 25 -25.03 7.67 -4.38
C LEU A 25 -25.90 8.75 -5.06
N ARG A 26 -25.70 8.96 -6.36
CA ARG A 26 -26.51 9.91 -7.13
C ARG A 26 -27.97 9.49 -7.26
N LYS A 27 -28.25 8.23 -7.59
CA LYS A 27 -29.62 7.75 -7.85
C LYS A 27 -30.45 7.51 -6.60
N ILE A 28 -29.83 7.02 -5.52
CA ILE A 28 -30.52 6.56 -4.32
C ILE A 28 -30.46 7.59 -3.20
N HIS A 29 -29.34 8.31 -3.08
CA HIS A 29 -29.13 9.29 -2.02
C HIS A 29 -29.08 10.74 -2.52
N GLY A 30 -29.21 10.98 -3.82
CA GLY A 30 -29.10 12.32 -4.41
C GLY A 30 -27.71 12.95 -4.29
N VAL A 31 -26.69 12.17 -3.91
CA VAL A 31 -25.33 12.67 -3.65
C VAL A 31 -24.50 12.62 -4.94
N CYS A 32 -24.18 13.80 -5.47
CA CYS A 32 -23.20 13.96 -6.54
C CYS A 32 -21.83 14.23 -5.93
N GLN A 33 -20.91 13.26 -6.05
CA GLN A 33 -19.52 13.49 -5.65
C GLN A 33 -18.90 14.53 -6.60
N GLN A 34 -18.56 15.70 -6.07
CA GLN A 34 -17.86 16.75 -6.79
C GLN A 34 -16.36 16.55 -6.62
N TYR A 35 -15.63 16.49 -7.73
CA TYR A 35 -14.17 16.43 -7.74
C TYR A 35 -13.63 17.67 -8.42
N ALA A 36 -12.60 18.27 -7.85
CA ALA A 36 -11.86 19.35 -8.50
C ALA A 36 -11.13 18.83 -9.75
N TYR A 37 -10.77 19.75 -10.65
CA TYR A 37 -10.02 19.43 -11.87
C TYR A 37 -8.72 18.67 -11.53
N ARG A 38 -8.47 17.55 -12.22
CA ARG A 38 -7.33 16.62 -11.99
C ARG A 38 -7.20 16.06 -10.57
N GLN A 39 -8.24 16.18 -9.73
CA GLN A 39 -8.21 15.62 -8.39
C GLN A 39 -8.12 14.10 -8.46
N ARG A 40 -7.08 13.54 -7.82
CA ARG A 40 -6.92 12.09 -7.73
C ARG A 40 -7.93 11.54 -6.73
N ARG A 41 -8.69 10.54 -7.16
CA ARG A 41 -9.64 9.82 -6.30
C ARG A 41 -8.88 8.98 -5.27
N SER A 42 -9.39 8.93 -4.04
CA SER A 42 -8.77 8.17 -2.93
C SER A 42 -8.54 6.72 -3.31
N LYS A 43 -7.29 6.24 -3.17
CA LYS A 43 -6.95 4.84 -3.43
C LYS A 43 -7.45 3.98 -2.27
N ILE A 44 -8.14 2.90 -2.59
CA ILE A 44 -8.50 1.87 -1.61
C ILE A 44 -7.46 0.75 -1.71
N PHE A 45 -6.96 0.32 -0.56
CA PHE A 45 -6.09 -0.82 -0.40
C PHE A 45 -6.93 -2.03 -0.01
N VAL A 46 -6.80 -3.12 -0.76
CA VAL A 46 -7.55 -4.35 -0.55
C VAL A 46 -6.57 -5.47 -0.23
N CYS A 47 -6.81 -6.18 0.87
CA CYS A 47 -6.05 -7.37 1.22
C CYS A 47 -6.57 -8.52 0.37
N GLU A 48 -5.69 -9.14 -0.40
CA GLU A 48 -6.05 -10.31 -1.22
C GLU A 48 -6.21 -11.58 -0.37
N ASP A 49 -5.56 -11.64 0.79
CA ASP A 49 -5.61 -12.81 1.69
C ASP A 49 -6.93 -12.91 2.47
N CYS A 50 -7.56 -11.79 2.83
CA CYS A 50 -8.80 -11.79 3.64
C CYS A 50 -9.90 -10.82 3.19
N GLY A 51 -9.64 -9.96 2.20
CA GLY A 51 -10.61 -8.98 1.72
C GLY A 51 -10.78 -7.73 2.60
N TYR A 52 -9.93 -7.54 3.62
CA TYR A 52 -9.88 -6.28 4.38
C TYR A 52 -9.63 -5.08 3.46
N THR A 53 -10.26 -3.95 3.75
CA THR A 53 -10.18 -2.73 2.93
C THR A 53 -9.87 -1.53 3.80
N SER A 54 -8.91 -0.70 3.39
CA SER A 54 -8.67 0.61 4.00
C SER A 54 -8.39 1.67 2.92
N ASN A 55 -8.75 2.91 3.17
CA ASN A 55 -8.37 4.07 2.35
C ASN A 55 -7.02 4.67 2.78
N ARG A 56 -6.41 4.13 3.84
CA ARG A 56 -5.15 4.55 4.42
C ARG A 56 -4.07 3.48 4.25
N PRO A 57 -2.89 3.85 3.72
CA PRO A 57 -1.81 2.88 3.50
C PRO A 57 -1.30 2.30 4.82
N ASP A 58 -1.09 3.13 5.84
CA ASP A 58 -0.59 2.75 7.16
C ASP A 58 -1.46 1.69 7.84
N GLU A 59 -2.78 1.88 7.83
CA GLU A 59 -3.73 0.90 8.38
C GLU A 59 -3.68 -0.42 7.61
N TYR A 60 -3.63 -0.36 6.28
CA TYR A 60 -3.50 -1.56 5.45
C TYR A 60 -2.23 -2.35 5.77
N PHE A 61 -1.09 -1.67 5.93
CA PHE A 61 0.17 -2.33 6.29
C PHE A 61 0.18 -2.85 7.71
N LEU A 62 -0.43 -2.14 8.67
CA LEU A 62 -0.57 -2.63 10.03
C LEU A 62 -1.40 -3.91 10.07
N HIS A 63 -2.54 -3.93 9.36
CA HIS A 63 -3.35 -5.12 9.17
C HIS A 63 -2.54 -6.27 8.57
N MET A 64 -1.78 -6.01 7.49
CA MET A 64 -0.92 -7.04 6.88
C MET A 64 0.11 -7.58 7.86
N ARG A 65 0.74 -6.73 8.67
CA ARG A 65 1.75 -7.13 9.65
C ARG A 65 1.17 -7.96 10.80
N GLN A 66 -0.03 -7.63 11.27
CA GLN A 66 -0.67 -8.29 12.41
C GLN A 66 -1.38 -9.58 12.01
N CYS A 67 -2.12 -9.58 10.91
CA CYS A 67 -2.95 -10.72 10.50
C CYS A 67 -2.24 -11.64 9.50
N HIS A 68 -1.30 -11.11 8.71
CA HIS A 68 -0.66 -11.84 7.60
C HIS A 68 0.87 -11.62 7.53
N PRO A 69 1.62 -11.86 8.63
CA PRO A 69 3.05 -11.55 8.71
C PRO A 69 3.92 -12.23 7.64
N GLY A 70 3.48 -13.39 7.11
CA GLY A 70 4.18 -14.14 6.06
C GLY A 70 3.76 -13.78 4.61
N SER A 71 2.77 -12.91 4.42
CA SER A 71 2.18 -12.66 3.11
C SER A 71 3.21 -12.11 2.12
N GLN A 72 3.09 -12.55 0.86
CA GLN A 72 3.93 -12.05 -0.23
C GLN A 72 3.73 -10.53 -0.42
N ALA A 73 2.52 -10.02 -0.16
CA ALA A 73 2.21 -8.60 -0.24
C ALA A 73 3.07 -7.77 0.73
N LEU A 74 3.22 -8.23 1.97
CA LEU A 74 4.03 -7.58 2.99
C LEU A 74 5.53 -7.61 2.64
N ARG A 75 6.03 -8.74 2.14
CA ARG A 75 7.43 -8.86 1.68
C ARG A 75 7.74 -7.91 0.52
N ARG A 76 6.84 -7.79 -0.46
CA ARG A 76 6.99 -6.87 -1.59
C ARG A 76 7.00 -5.41 -1.14
N TYR A 77 6.19 -5.07 -0.14
CA TYR A 77 6.16 -3.73 0.44
C TYR A 77 7.49 -3.33 1.08
N TYR A 78 8.05 -4.15 1.95
CA TYR A 78 9.35 -3.86 2.58
C TYR A 78 10.48 -3.73 1.56
N ARG A 79 10.50 -4.60 0.53
CA ARG A 79 11.48 -4.50 -0.56
C ARG A 79 11.38 -3.17 -1.30
N ARG A 80 10.17 -2.73 -1.66
CA ARG A 80 9.96 -1.44 -2.33
C ARG A 80 10.42 -0.27 -1.46
N ARG A 81 10.10 -0.29 -0.16
CA ARG A 81 10.56 0.76 0.76
C ARG A 81 12.07 0.80 0.91
N ALA A 82 12.75 -0.34 0.96
CA ALA A 82 14.21 -0.37 0.99
C ALA A 82 14.81 0.29 -0.27
N THR A 83 14.23 0.04 -1.46
CA THR A 83 14.69 0.68 -2.70
C THR A 83 14.40 2.18 -2.75
N GLU A 84 13.23 2.62 -2.25
CA GLU A 84 12.88 4.05 -2.15
C GLU A 84 13.78 4.78 -1.16
N SER A 85 14.15 4.14 -0.05
CA SER A 85 15.05 4.70 0.96
C SER A 85 16.48 4.79 0.46
N ALA A 86 16.95 3.82 -0.34
CA ALA A 86 18.26 3.87 -0.99
C ALA A 86 18.35 5.00 -2.03
N ASN A 87 17.26 5.30 -2.73
CA ASN A 87 17.18 6.36 -3.73
C ASN A 87 17.07 7.78 -3.12
N ASN A 88 16.62 7.89 -1.87
CA ASN A 88 16.51 9.17 -1.14
C ASN A 88 17.71 9.44 -0.20
N MET A 89 18.78 8.63 -0.27
CA MET A 89 19.96 8.80 0.59
C MET A 89 20.88 9.88 -0.02
N PRO A 90 21.20 10.98 0.71
CA PRO A 90 22.15 11.98 0.23
C PRO A 90 23.55 11.36 0.09
N ALA A 91 24.29 11.77 -0.95
CA ALA A 91 25.44 11.08 -1.53
C ALA A 91 26.74 11.04 -0.69
N GLU A 92 26.69 11.18 0.64
CA GLU A 92 27.89 11.51 1.42
C GLU A 92 28.37 10.42 2.39
N HIS A 93 27.84 9.20 2.40
CA HIS A 93 28.40 8.13 3.26
C HIS A 93 28.25 6.73 2.65
N LYS A 94 28.79 6.51 1.45
CA LYS A 94 29.12 5.14 1.00
C LYS A 94 30.51 4.79 1.53
N PRO A 95 30.66 3.94 2.57
CA PRO A 95 31.97 3.37 2.86
C PRO A 95 32.42 2.59 1.61
N SER A 96 33.62 2.91 1.14
CA SER A 96 34.19 2.36 -0.08
C SER A 96 34.23 0.83 -0.04
N PRO A 97 33.89 0.13 -1.14
CA PRO A 97 34.03 -1.33 -1.24
C PRO A 97 35.48 -1.82 -0.99
N PHE A 98 36.47 -0.92 -1.05
CA PHE A 98 37.88 -1.24 -0.83
C PHE A 98 38.19 -1.71 0.61
N PHE A 99 37.36 -1.36 1.60
CA PHE A 99 37.64 -1.65 3.02
C PHE A 99 37.21 -3.06 3.46
N MET A 100 36.37 -3.75 2.69
CA MET A 100 35.91 -5.11 3.02
C MET A 100 36.90 -6.19 2.58
N TYR A 101 37.79 -5.91 1.63
CA TYR A 101 38.70 -6.92 1.07
C TYR A 101 40.03 -7.03 1.83
N THR A 102 40.42 -6.02 2.61
CA THR A 102 41.70 -6.03 3.36
C THR A 102 41.63 -6.80 4.69
N MET A 103 40.45 -7.15 5.19
CA MET A 103 40.28 -7.89 6.46
C MET A 103 40.18 -9.41 6.30
N ALA A 104 40.19 -9.94 5.07
CA ALA A 104 40.14 -11.38 4.80
C ALA A 104 41.52 -12.05 4.75
N GLY A 105 42.62 -11.30 4.91
CA GLY A 105 43.99 -11.79 4.74
C GLY A 105 44.79 -12.07 6.02
N TYR A 106 44.22 -11.87 7.22
CA TYR A 106 44.98 -11.89 8.48
C TYR A 106 44.53 -12.96 9.50
N TYR A 107 43.94 -14.06 9.05
CA TYR A 107 43.62 -15.18 9.95
C TYR A 107 43.65 -16.55 9.28
N MET A 108 44.80 -16.96 8.74
CA MET A 108 45.24 -18.36 8.76
C MET A 108 46.77 -18.36 8.84
N SER A 109 47.29 -18.99 9.90
CA SER A 109 48.71 -19.18 10.20
C SER A 109 49.41 -20.10 9.21
#